data_AF-A0A6J7G516-F1
#
_entry.id   AF-A0A6J7G516-F1
#
_cell.length_a   1.000
_cell.length_b   1.000
_cell.length_c   1.000
_cell.angle_alpha   90.00
_cell.angle_beta   90.00
_cell.angle_gamma   90.00
#
_symmetry.space_group_name_H-M   'P 1'
#
loop_
_entity.id
_entity.type
_entity.pdbx_description
1 polymer ?
#
loop_
_entity_poly.entity_id
_entity_poly.type
_entity_poly.pdbx_seq_one_letter_code
_entity_poly.pdbx_strand_id
1 'polypeptide(L)'
;MQSAAATTSDPGNPSQDAVALAVVRAQRILEPSEVAECVVAAIDTEQFLILPHEEVAAYEQARAGNRERWLGAMRRLQAQISGT
;
A
#
# COMPACT_ATOMS: atom_id res chain seq x y z
N MET A 1 -29.37 -15.06 5.80
CA MET A 1 -29.50 -14.14 4.65
C MET A 1 -28.78 -12.85 5.02
N GLN A 2 -27.65 -12.62 4.36
CA GLN A 2 -26.95 -11.34 4.11
C GLN A 2 -26.68 -10.37 5.29
N SER A 3 -25.40 -10.20 5.63
CA SER A 3 -24.87 -8.85 5.86
C SER A 3 -23.43 -8.80 5.39
N ALA A 4 -23.22 -8.04 4.31
CA ALA A 4 -21.93 -7.77 3.70
C ALA A 4 -21.12 -6.85 4.62
N ALA A 5 -19.93 -7.30 5.04
CA ALA A 5 -18.96 -6.44 5.68
C ALA A 5 -18.36 -5.51 4.63
N ALA A 6 -19.04 -4.37 4.43
CA ALA A 6 -18.45 -3.23 3.76
C ALA A 6 -17.19 -2.82 4.54
N THR A 7 -16.07 -2.76 3.84
CA THR A 7 -14.82 -2.16 4.28
C THR A 7 -15.10 -0.75 4.80
N THR A 8 -15.19 -0.59 6.12
CA THR A 8 -15.12 0.71 6.76
C THR A 8 -13.69 1.23 6.62
N SER A 9 -13.43 1.99 5.56
CA SER A 9 -12.41 3.02 5.59
C SER A 9 -12.85 4.03 6.65
N ASP A 10 -12.10 4.16 7.75
CA ASP A 10 -12.33 5.20 8.76
C ASP A 10 -11.85 6.56 8.20
N PRO A 11 -12.74 7.50 7.83
CA PRO A 11 -12.37 8.70 7.09
C PRO A 11 -11.87 9.83 8.01
N GLY A 12 -11.16 9.50 9.10
CA GLY A 12 -11.00 10.43 10.24
C GLY A 12 -9.61 10.59 10.84
N ASN A 13 -8.56 9.91 10.36
CA ASN A 13 -7.22 10.08 10.93
C ASN A 13 -6.29 10.90 10.02
N PRO A 14 -6.24 12.25 10.18
CA PRO A 14 -5.47 13.12 9.29
C PRO A 14 -3.96 12.81 9.27
N SER A 15 -3.43 12.15 10.30
CA SER A 15 -2.02 11.72 10.33
C SER A 15 -1.75 10.52 9.41
N GLN A 16 -2.70 9.59 9.26
CA GLN A 16 -2.53 8.42 8.39
C GLN A 16 -2.67 8.80 6.91
N ASP A 17 -3.60 9.70 6.59
CA ASP A 17 -3.78 10.20 5.22
C ASP A 17 -2.55 10.99 4.75
N ALA A 18 -1.92 11.77 5.65
CA ALA A 18 -0.68 12.48 5.35
C ALA A 18 0.49 11.52 5.06
N VAL A 19 0.61 10.44 5.85
CA VAL A 19 1.63 9.40 5.61
C VAL A 19 1.37 8.65 4.31
N ALA A 20 0.12 8.25 4.05
CA ALA A 20 -0.27 7.59 2.82
C ALA A 20 0.02 8.48 1.59
N LEU A 21 -0.34 9.76 1.66
CA LEU A 21 -0.07 10.73 0.60
C LEU A 21 1.42 10.97 0.40
N ALA A 22 2.22 11.04 1.49
CA ALA A 22 3.67 11.18 1.41
C ALA A 22 4.31 9.96 0.74
N VAL A 23 3.86 8.74 1.06
CA VAL A 23 4.31 7.50 0.43
C VAL A 23 3.93 7.48 -1.06
N VAL A 24 2.70 7.87 -1.40
CA VAL A 24 2.25 7.97 -2.79
C VAL A 24 3.08 8.99 -3.57
N ARG A 25 3.40 10.14 -2.99
CA ARG A 25 4.25 11.18 -3.63
C ARG A 25 5.71 10.75 -3.80
N ALA A 26 6.20 9.85 -2.96
CA ALA A 26 7.56 9.31 -3.08
C ALA A 26 7.69 8.33 -4.26
N GLN A 27 6.57 7.89 -4.86
CA GLN A 27 6.52 6.97 -5.99
C GLN A 27 5.96 7.65 -7.25
N ARG A 28 6.07 6.94 -8.38
CA ARG A 28 5.34 7.33 -9.59
C ARG A 28 3.85 7.15 -9.34
N ILE A 29 3.07 8.21 -9.48
CA ILE A 29 1.60 8.13 -9.41
C ILE A 29 1.11 7.46 -10.70
N LEU A 30 0.32 6.40 -10.57
CA LEU A 30 -0.35 5.72 -11.67
C LEU A 30 -1.72 6.34 -11.91
N GLU A 31 -2.07 6.53 -13.17
CA GLU A 31 -3.44 6.82 -13.54
C GLU A 31 -4.34 5.59 -13.31
N PRO A 32 -5.62 5.77 -12.99
CA PRO A 32 -6.54 4.66 -12.75
C PRO A 32 -6.61 3.66 -13.91
N SER A 33 -6.45 4.13 -15.15
CA SER A 33 -6.39 3.28 -16.35
C SER A 33 -5.17 2.37 -16.36
N GLU A 34 -4.00 2.87 -15.95
CA GLU A 34 -2.77 2.06 -15.86
C GLU A 34 -2.93 0.95 -14.81
N VAL A 35 -3.55 1.27 -13.67
CA VAL A 35 -3.85 0.26 -12.63
C VAL A 35 -4.80 -0.79 -13.16
N ALA A 36 -5.84 -0.40 -13.92
CA ALA A 36 -6.78 -1.34 -14.51
C ALA A 36 -6.10 -2.28 -15.51
N GLU A 37 -5.20 -1.76 -16.35
CA GLU A 37 -4.40 -2.58 -17.28
C GLU A 37 -3.54 -3.60 -16.53
N CYS A 38 -2.86 -3.20 -15.44
CA CYS A 38 -2.11 -4.12 -14.60
C CYS A 38 -2.98 -5.26 -14.05
N VAL A 39 -4.20 -4.95 -13.60
CA VAL A 39 -5.12 -5.96 -13.05
C VAL A 39 -5.59 -6.93 -14.12
N VAL A 40 -5.98 -6.44 -15.29
CA VAL A 40 -6.43 -7.30 -16.41
C VAL A 40 -5.30 -8.23 -16.85
N ALA A 41 -4.07 -7.72 -17.00
CA ALA A 41 -2.91 -8.53 -17.36
C ALA A 41 -2.59 -9.59 -16.29
N ALA A 42 -2.75 -9.26 -15.01
CA ALA A 42 -2.53 -10.20 -13.92
C ALA A 42 -3.58 -11.33 -13.88
N ILE A 43 -4.84 -11.03 -14.23
CA ILE A 43 -5.88 -12.05 -14.33
C ILE A 43 -5.57 -13.03 -15.47
N ASP A 44 -5.15 -12.53 -16.64
CA ASP A 44 -4.77 -13.37 -17.79
C ASP A 44 -3.60 -14.31 -17.48
N THR A 45 -2.69 -13.88 -16.59
CA THR A 45 -1.53 -14.65 -16.13
C THR A 45 -1.77 -15.39 -14.81
N GLU A 46 -3.00 -15.43 -14.32
CA GLU A 46 -3.42 -16.09 -13.07
C GLU A 46 -2.61 -15.67 -11.83
N GLN A 47 -2.18 -14.41 -11.76
CA GLN A 47 -1.43 -13.88 -10.64
C GLN A 47 -2.36 -13.44 -9.51
N PHE A 48 -2.15 -14.03 -8.33
CA PHE A 48 -2.98 -13.75 -7.15
C PHE A 48 -2.64 -12.39 -6.48
N LEU A 49 -1.36 -12.09 -6.30
CA LEU A 49 -0.91 -10.84 -5.69
C LEU A 49 -0.49 -9.85 -6.78
N ILE A 50 -1.34 -8.85 -7.01
CA ILE A 50 -1.13 -7.82 -8.03
C ILE A 50 -0.51 -6.60 -7.35
N LEU A 51 0.71 -6.24 -7.76
CA LEU A 51 1.43 -5.06 -7.28
C LEU A 51 1.69 -4.12 -8.46
N PRO A 52 0.83 -3.10 -8.68
CA PRO A 52 0.99 -2.17 -9.80
C PRO A 52 2.31 -1.38 -9.77
N HIS A 53 2.87 -1.21 -8.57
CA HIS A 53 4.15 -0.55 -8.32
C HIS A 53 5.23 -1.60 -8.04
N GLU A 54 6.25 -1.67 -8.89
CA GLU A 54 7.32 -2.68 -8.79
C GLU A 54 8.10 -2.58 -7.49
N GLU A 55 8.32 -1.36 -6.99
CA GLU A 55 8.99 -1.11 -5.72
C GLU A 55 8.28 -1.76 -4.51
N VAL A 56 6.95 -1.91 -4.57
CA VAL A 56 6.16 -2.51 -3.49
C VAL A 56 6.45 -4.00 -3.36
N ALA A 57 6.86 -4.67 -4.44
CA ALA A 57 7.27 -6.07 -4.36
C ALA A 57 8.49 -6.25 -3.44
N ALA A 58 9.46 -5.34 -3.51
CA ALA A 58 10.62 -5.35 -2.61
C ALA A 58 10.19 -5.06 -1.16
N TYR A 59 9.23 -4.17 -0.94
CA TYR A 59 8.70 -3.87 0.39
C TYR A 59 7.95 -5.05 0.99
N GLU A 60 7.11 -5.73 0.21
CA GLU A 60 6.40 -6.95 0.61
C GLU A 60 7.39 -8.06 1.00
N GLN A 61 8.42 -8.27 0.19
CA GLN A 61 9.48 -9.25 0.48
C GLN A 61 10.24 -8.90 1.76
N ALA A 62 10.65 -7.64 1.94
CA ALA A 62 11.34 -7.18 3.14
C ALA A 62 10.46 -7.33 4.40
N ARG A 63 9.17 -6.99 4.29
CA ARG A 63 8.18 -7.16 5.36
C ARG A 63 7.96 -8.62 5.72
N ALA A 64 7.95 -9.50 4.72
CA ALA A 64 7.79 -10.94 4.92
C ALA A 64 9.05 -11.58 5.54
N GLY A 65 10.24 -11.19 5.09
CA GLY A 65 11.51 -11.78 5.51
C GLY A 65 11.95 -11.45 6.94
N ASN A 66 11.67 -10.24 7.44
CA ASN A 66 11.95 -9.90 8.84
C ASN A 66 10.97 -8.83 9.35
N ARG A 67 9.90 -9.31 9.99
CA ARG A 67 8.77 -8.47 10.42
C ARG A 67 9.16 -7.43 11.47
N GLU A 68 9.94 -7.82 12.48
CA GLU A 68 10.29 -6.90 13.58
C GLU A 68 11.19 -5.76 13.09
N ARG A 69 12.18 -6.09 12.26
CA ARG A 69 13.04 -5.07 11.64
C ARG A 69 12.21 -4.12 10.76
N TRP A 70 11.27 -4.64 9.99
CA TRP A 70 10.39 -3.83 9.17
C TRP A 70 9.50 -2.90 10.01
N LEU A 71 8.89 -3.41 11.09
CA LEU A 71 8.10 -2.59 12.03
C LEU A 71 8.93 -1.47 12.65
N GLY A 72 10.17 -1.75 13.06
CA GLY A 72 11.09 -0.73 13.55
C GLY A 72 11.38 0.37 12.52
N ALA A 73 11.59 0.01 11.26
CA ALA A 73 11.80 0.96 10.17
C ALA A 73 10.54 1.81 9.89
N MET A 74 9.36 1.18 9.86
CA MET A 74 8.10 1.89 9.61
C MET A 74 7.74 2.87 10.73
N ARG A 75 7.94 2.50 12.01
CA ARG A 75 7.75 3.43 13.15
C ARG A 75 8.66 4.66 13.04
N ARG A 76 9.90 4.47 12.59
CA ARG A 76 10.85 5.57 12.38
C ARG A 76 10.42 6.47 11.21
N LEU A 77 10.00 5.88 10.09
CA LEU A 77 9.49 6.63 8.94
C LEU A 77 8.24 7.44 9.32
N GLN A 78 7.32 6.84 10.06
CA GLN A 78 6.12 7.50 10.57
C GLN A 78 6.48 8.70 11.44
N ALA A 79 7.41 8.57 12.39
CA ALA A 79 7.86 9.69 13.23
C ALA A 79 8.46 10.84 12.39
N GLN A 80 9.20 10.52 11.32
CA GLN A 80 9.76 11.54 10.42
C GLN A 80 8.69 12.28 9.61
N ILE A 81 7.66 11.59 9.15
CA ILE A 81 6.59 12.17 8.32
C ILE A 81 5.58 12.92 9.18
N SER A 82 5.24 12.40 10.36
CA SER A 82 4.24 12.99 11.26
C SER A 82 4.76 14.18 12.08
N GLY A 83 6.07 14.43 12.10
CA GLY A 83 6.65 15.62 12.74
C GLY A 83 6.51 15.68 14.27
N THR A 84 6.23 14.55 14.91
CA THR A 84 6.13 14.35 16.37
C THR A 84 6.88 13.10 16.76
#